data_AF-A0A8T4AJZ5-F1
#
_entry.id   AF-A0A8T4AJZ5-F1
#
_cell.length_a   1.000
_cell.length_b   1.000
_cell.length_c   1.000
_cell.angle_alpha   90.00
_cell.angle_beta   90.00
_cell.angle_gamma   90.00
#
_symmetry.space_group_name_H-M   'P 1'
#
loop_
_entity.id
_entity.type
_entity.pdbx_description
1 polymer ?
#
loop_
_entity_poly.entity_id
_entity_poly.type
_entity_poly.pdbx_seq_one_letter_code
_entity_poly.pdbx_strand_id
1 'polypeptide(L)'
;MSTQTPEQAQELAQEYCFNILCYLFDQRQDDASSQLSVSSVAEALNYDERSTSLIVEDLMDSDLIESDEKNGHVSLTALGLDVVTRYRKNYNRVPADTASSDVRDEAMSMVLPGVVDILLPETHSVVKATFPAVADTLRADAPNLGLSDDQLAELEADIHTVEIQLASPRPKTQVLVQCYRAIELTLNEADTNAGNGNKINELIRSVKSLMA
;
A
#
# COMPACT_ATOMS: atom_id res chain seq x y z
N MET A 1 4.46 -33.99 -6.75
CA MET A 1 3.61 -32.86 -6.36
C MET A 1 4.52 -31.85 -5.73
N SER A 2 4.97 -30.86 -6.49
CA SER A 2 5.87 -29.82 -5.98
C SER A 2 5.04 -28.89 -5.09
N THR A 3 5.31 -28.90 -3.80
CA THR A 3 4.78 -27.92 -2.85
C THR A 3 5.43 -26.58 -3.17
N GLN A 4 4.65 -25.60 -3.63
CA GLN A 4 5.10 -24.22 -3.76
C GLN A 4 5.67 -23.75 -2.42
N THR A 5 6.79 -23.03 -2.45
CA THR A 5 7.33 -22.39 -1.24
C THR A 5 6.39 -21.27 -0.79
N PRO A 6 6.39 -20.88 0.50
CA PRO A 6 5.55 -19.78 1.00
C PRO A 6 5.69 -18.49 0.19
N GLU A 7 6.93 -18.17 -0.21
CA GLU A 7 7.28 -17.04 -1.06
C GLU A 7 6.62 -17.11 -2.46
N GLN A 8 6.57 -18.29 -3.08
CA GLN A 8 5.90 -18.51 -4.38
C GLN A 8 4.38 -18.45 -4.28
N ALA A 9 3.79 -18.84 -3.14
CA ALA A 9 2.36 -18.74 -2.91
C ALA A 9 1.93 -17.27 -2.69
N GLN A 10 2.83 -16.45 -2.17
CA GLN A 10 2.61 -15.04 -1.85
C GLN A 10 2.74 -14.14 -3.08
N GLU A 11 3.75 -14.36 -3.92
CA GLU A 11 3.90 -13.67 -5.22
C GLU A 11 2.65 -13.89 -6.10
N LEU A 12 2.11 -15.11 -6.07
CA LEU A 12 0.86 -15.46 -6.74
C LEU A 12 -0.35 -14.70 -6.18
N ALA A 13 -0.42 -14.51 -4.86
CA ALA A 13 -1.52 -13.78 -4.23
C ALA A 13 -1.49 -12.28 -4.57
N GLN A 14 -0.29 -11.68 -4.63
CA GLN A 14 -0.10 -10.29 -5.04
C GLN A 14 -0.52 -10.08 -6.50
N GLU A 15 -0.12 -11.00 -7.38
CA GLU A 15 -0.55 -11.02 -8.78
C GLU A 15 -2.08 -11.11 -8.89
N TYR A 16 -2.73 -11.95 -8.09
CA TYR A 16 -4.18 -12.09 -8.10
C TYR A 16 -4.94 -10.85 -7.61
N CYS A 17 -4.53 -10.25 -6.49
CA CYS A 17 -5.10 -8.99 -6.00
C CYS A 17 -5.01 -7.91 -7.07
N PHE A 18 -3.84 -7.77 -7.67
CA PHE A 18 -3.58 -6.72 -8.64
C PHE A 18 -4.36 -6.92 -9.95
N ASN A 19 -4.45 -8.17 -10.43
CA ASN A 19 -5.23 -8.50 -11.62
C ASN A 19 -6.71 -8.23 -11.44
N ILE A 20 -7.28 -8.47 -10.25
CA ILE A 20 -8.67 -8.10 -9.93
C ILE A 20 -8.86 -6.58 -10.03
N LEU A 21 -7.99 -5.79 -9.40
CA LEU A 21 -8.09 -4.33 -9.45
C LEU A 21 -7.97 -3.79 -10.88
N CYS A 22 -7.04 -4.31 -11.68
CA CYS A 22 -6.89 -3.93 -13.09
C CYS A 22 -8.10 -4.32 -13.93
N TYR A 23 -8.66 -5.52 -13.71
CA TYR A 23 -9.84 -5.97 -14.42
C TYR A 23 -11.04 -5.06 -14.14
N LEU A 24 -11.31 -4.74 -12.87
CA LEU A 24 -12.38 -3.81 -12.49
C LEU A 24 -12.18 -2.41 -13.09
N PHE A 25 -10.93 -1.97 -13.22
CA PHE A 25 -10.58 -0.69 -13.85
C PHE A 25 -10.90 -0.67 -15.34
N ASP A 26 -10.50 -1.71 -16.07
CA ASP A 26 -10.73 -1.84 -17.51
C ASP A 26 -12.22 -1.92 -17.83
N GLN A 27 -12.94 -2.77 -17.10
CA GLN A 27 -14.38 -2.91 -17.28
C GLN A 27 -15.13 -1.60 -17.05
N ARG A 28 -14.71 -0.80 -16.07
CA ARG A 28 -15.29 0.53 -15.83
C ARG A 28 -15.04 1.51 -16.99
N GLN A 29 -13.94 1.38 -17.72
CA GLN A 29 -13.66 2.22 -18.90
C GLN A 29 -14.47 1.79 -20.12
N ASP A 30 -14.59 0.48 -20.34
CA ASP A 30 -15.29 -0.07 -21.50
C ASP A 30 -16.81 0.04 -21.36
N ASP A 31 -17.34 -0.18 -20.15
CA ASP A 31 -18.75 0.00 -19.82
C ASP A 31 -18.95 0.39 -18.36
N ALA A 32 -19.09 1.70 -18.13
CA ALA A 32 -19.28 2.28 -16.80
C ALA A 32 -20.58 1.83 -16.10
N SER A 33 -21.49 1.13 -16.78
CA SER A 33 -22.71 0.56 -16.20
C SER A 33 -22.57 -0.93 -15.85
N SER A 34 -21.41 -1.54 -16.15
CA SER A 34 -21.16 -2.95 -15.89
C SER A 34 -21.18 -3.25 -14.41
N GLN A 35 -22.11 -4.11 -14.03
CA GLN A 35 -22.26 -4.64 -12.69
C GLN A 35 -21.54 -5.99 -12.60
N LEU A 36 -20.38 -6.03 -11.93
CA LEU A 36 -19.55 -7.23 -11.86
C LEU A 36 -19.75 -7.96 -10.54
N SER A 37 -20.10 -9.24 -10.57
CA SER A 37 -20.11 -10.10 -9.37
C SER A 37 -18.73 -10.73 -9.15
N VAL A 38 -18.47 -11.23 -7.94
CA VAL A 38 -17.26 -12.03 -7.63
C VAL A 38 -17.09 -13.20 -8.61
N SER A 39 -18.19 -13.90 -8.94
CA SER A 39 -18.19 -15.01 -9.90
C SER A 39 -17.78 -14.57 -11.31
N SER A 40 -18.27 -13.41 -11.78
CA SER A 40 -17.89 -12.87 -13.09
C SER A 40 -16.42 -12.46 -13.15
N VAL A 41 -15.88 -11.92 -12.05
CA VAL A 41 -14.45 -11.58 -11.92
C VAL A 41 -13.60 -12.85 -11.94
N ALA A 42 -13.99 -13.88 -11.18
CA ALA A 42 -13.29 -15.15 -11.13
C ALA A 42 -13.26 -15.83 -12.52
N GLU A 43 -14.40 -15.87 -13.22
CA GLU A 43 -14.50 -16.45 -14.56
C GLU A 43 -13.64 -15.68 -15.57
N ALA A 44 -13.71 -14.35 -15.57
CA ALA A 44 -12.96 -13.52 -16.49
C ALA A 44 -11.43 -13.65 -16.33
N LEU A 45 -10.97 -13.82 -15.09
CA LEU A 45 -9.54 -13.99 -14.77
C LEU A 45 -9.09 -15.46 -14.74
N ASN A 46 -10.01 -16.40 -14.98
CA ASN A 46 -9.78 -17.84 -14.88
C ASN A 46 -9.23 -18.25 -13.50
N TYR A 47 -9.77 -17.65 -12.44
CA TYR A 47 -9.46 -17.95 -11.04
C TYR A 47 -10.54 -18.84 -10.42
N ASP A 48 -10.20 -19.51 -9.33
CA ASP A 48 -11.23 -20.21 -8.56
C ASP A 48 -12.07 -19.22 -7.76
N GLU A 49 -13.38 -19.46 -7.70
CA GLU A 49 -14.33 -18.55 -7.08
C GLU A 49 -14.10 -18.40 -5.57
N ARG A 50 -13.63 -19.45 -4.89
CA ARG A 50 -13.41 -19.43 -3.44
C ARG A 50 -12.22 -18.55 -3.07
N SER A 51 -11.09 -18.69 -3.76
CA SER A 51 -9.93 -17.83 -3.53
C SER A 51 -10.20 -16.40 -4.00
N THR A 52 -10.91 -16.23 -5.10
CA THR A 52 -11.32 -14.89 -5.56
C THR A 52 -12.18 -14.19 -4.51
N SER A 53 -13.11 -14.91 -3.87
CA SER A 53 -13.92 -14.36 -2.78
C SER A 53 -13.09 -13.91 -1.58
N LEU A 54 -12.09 -14.69 -1.18
CA LEU A 54 -11.20 -14.32 -0.07
C LEU A 54 -10.38 -13.07 -0.42
N ILE A 55 -9.86 -13.01 -1.65
CA ILE A 55 -9.11 -11.85 -2.12
C ILE A 55 -10.02 -10.60 -2.22
N VAL A 56 -11.27 -10.77 -2.66
CA VAL A 56 -12.25 -9.67 -2.67
C VAL A 56 -12.54 -9.20 -1.25
N GLU A 57 -12.73 -10.09 -0.28
CA GLU A 57 -12.90 -9.71 1.13
C GLU A 57 -11.69 -8.90 1.64
N ASP A 58 -10.47 -9.37 1.36
CA ASP A 58 -9.25 -8.65 1.76
C ASP A 58 -9.17 -7.26 1.09
N LEU A 59 -9.47 -7.17 -0.21
CA LEU A 59 -9.51 -5.90 -0.94
C LEU A 59 -10.63 -4.96 -0.45
N MET A 60 -11.74 -5.49 0.07
CA MET A 60 -12.80 -4.70 0.71
C MET A 60 -12.35 -4.19 2.08
N ASP A 61 -11.73 -5.03 2.91
CA ASP A 61 -11.13 -4.64 4.19
C ASP A 61 -10.05 -3.55 4.00
N SER A 62 -9.45 -3.53 2.81
CA SER A 62 -8.45 -2.55 2.36
C SER A 62 -9.03 -1.23 1.83
N ASP A 63 -10.36 -1.12 1.70
CA ASP A 63 -11.07 -0.02 1.03
C ASP A 63 -10.64 0.19 -0.43
N LEU A 64 -10.14 -0.84 -1.12
CA LEU A 64 -9.74 -0.77 -2.53
C LEU A 64 -10.92 -1.08 -3.47
N ILE A 65 -11.82 -1.93 -3.01
CA ILE A 65 -13.05 -2.26 -3.70
C ILE A 65 -14.23 -2.13 -2.74
N GLU A 66 -15.40 -1.87 -3.29
CA GLU A 66 -16.67 -1.87 -2.58
C GLU A 66 -17.63 -2.85 -3.24
N SER A 67 -18.55 -3.39 -2.44
CA SER A 67 -19.61 -4.29 -2.92
C SER A 67 -20.99 -3.71 -2.59
N ASP A 68 -21.89 -3.67 -3.58
CA ASP A 68 -23.29 -3.29 -3.35
C ASP A 68 -23.98 -4.36 -2.50
N GLU A 69 -24.44 -3.98 -1.30
CA GLU A 69 -25.12 -4.86 -0.34
C GLU A 69 -26.34 -5.59 -0.93
N LYS A 70 -26.99 -5.03 -1.96
CA LYS A 70 -28.22 -5.62 -2.52
C LYS A 70 -27.96 -6.68 -3.58
N ASN A 71 -26.85 -6.59 -4.30
CA ASN A 71 -26.63 -7.37 -5.51
C ASN A 71 -25.24 -8.03 -5.56
N GLY A 72 -24.36 -7.73 -4.60
CA GLY A 72 -23.00 -8.27 -4.52
C GLY A 72 -22.08 -7.79 -5.64
N HIS A 73 -22.37 -6.62 -6.21
CA HIS A 73 -21.59 -6.06 -7.30
C HIS A 73 -20.35 -5.37 -6.78
N VAL A 74 -19.19 -5.85 -7.24
CA VAL A 74 -17.87 -5.36 -6.87
C VAL A 74 -17.46 -4.24 -7.81
N SER A 75 -16.96 -3.15 -7.24
CA SER A 75 -16.43 -2.01 -7.98
C SER A 75 -15.25 -1.35 -7.26
N LEU A 76 -14.45 -0.58 -7.98
CA LEU A 76 -13.33 0.16 -7.39
C LEU A 76 -13.83 1.37 -6.59
N THR A 77 -13.33 1.50 -5.36
CA THR A 77 -13.43 2.75 -4.61
C THR A 77 -12.56 3.84 -5.25
N ALA A 78 -12.64 5.07 -4.72
CA ALA A 78 -11.72 6.15 -5.12
C ALA A 78 -10.24 5.77 -4.89
N LEU A 79 -9.97 5.02 -3.82
CA LEU A 79 -8.62 4.56 -3.49
C LEU A 79 -8.14 3.47 -4.47
N GLY A 80 -8.96 2.44 -4.73
CA GLY A 80 -8.61 1.40 -5.70
C GLY A 80 -8.34 1.98 -7.09
N LEU A 81 -9.12 2.99 -7.49
CA LEU A 81 -8.91 3.72 -8.74
C LEU A 81 -7.56 4.47 -8.77
N ASP A 82 -7.18 5.15 -7.68
CA ASP A 82 -5.90 5.84 -7.56
C ASP A 82 -4.72 4.85 -7.62
N VAL A 83 -4.82 3.71 -6.93
CA VAL A 83 -3.82 2.63 -6.94
C VAL A 83 -3.57 2.13 -8.38
N VAL A 84 -4.63 1.72 -9.10
CA VAL A 84 -4.48 1.20 -10.47
C VAL A 84 -4.02 2.29 -11.45
N THR A 85 -4.50 3.53 -11.30
CA THR A 85 -4.10 4.64 -12.18
C THR A 85 -2.61 4.98 -12.04
N ARG A 86 -2.09 4.98 -10.81
CA ARG A 86 -0.66 5.20 -10.56
C ARG A 86 0.20 4.08 -11.12
N TYR A 87 -0.24 2.83 -10.99
CA TYR A 87 0.43 1.72 -11.64
C TYR A 87 0.53 1.92 -13.15
N ARG A 88 -0.59 2.15 -13.83
CA ARG A 88 -0.62 2.24 -15.30
C ARG A 88 0.17 3.42 -15.84
N LYS A 89 0.15 4.58 -15.17
CA LYS A 89 0.95 5.74 -15.57
C LYS A 89 2.45 5.47 -15.53
N ASN A 90 2.90 4.67 -14.57
CA ASN A 90 4.30 4.31 -14.46
C ASN A 90 4.69 3.13 -15.35
N TYR A 91 3.76 2.19 -15.62
CA TYR A 91 3.91 1.17 -16.67
C TYR A 91 4.17 1.81 -18.04
N ASN A 92 3.43 2.86 -18.38
CA ASN A 92 3.59 3.60 -19.65
C ASN A 92 4.84 4.51 -19.72
N ARG A 93 5.63 4.63 -18.64
CA ARG A 93 6.89 5.39 -18.64
C ARG A 93 8.09 4.55 -19.06
N VAL A 94 7.97 3.23 -19.13
CA VAL A 94 9.01 2.34 -19.66
C VAL A 94 8.85 2.27 -21.18
N PRO A 95 9.80 2.78 -21.99
CA PRO A 95 9.74 2.65 -23.44
C PRO A 95 9.70 1.17 -23.82
N ALA A 96 8.75 0.78 -24.68
CA ALA A 96 8.52 -0.60 -25.10
C ALA A 96 9.75 -1.30 -25.72
N ASP A 97 10.79 -0.53 -26.05
CA ASP A 97 11.96 -0.97 -26.82
C ASP A 97 13.23 -1.18 -25.97
N THR A 98 13.17 -1.08 -24.63
CA THR A 98 14.40 -1.07 -23.80
C THR A 98 14.43 -1.95 -22.55
N ALA A 99 13.45 -2.81 -22.26
CA ALA A 99 13.47 -3.58 -21.01
C ALA A 99 13.53 -5.10 -21.23
N SER A 100 14.66 -5.70 -20.86
CA SER A 100 14.66 -7.08 -20.36
C SER A 100 13.75 -7.18 -19.15
N SER A 101 13.14 -8.36 -18.93
CA SER A 101 12.21 -8.66 -17.82
C SER A 101 12.69 -8.08 -16.49
N ASP A 102 13.97 -8.23 -16.18
CA ASP A 102 14.58 -7.86 -14.90
C ASP A 102 14.51 -6.37 -14.58
N VAL A 103 14.64 -5.48 -15.57
CA VAL A 103 14.55 -4.01 -15.37
C VAL A 103 13.08 -3.58 -15.23
N ARG A 104 12.17 -4.36 -15.80
CA ARG A 104 10.72 -4.16 -15.71
C ARG A 104 10.20 -4.50 -14.31
N ASP A 105 10.75 -5.54 -13.70
CA ASP A 105 10.45 -5.99 -12.33
C ASP A 105 11.01 -5.01 -11.26
N GLU A 106 12.22 -4.48 -11.48
CA GLU A 106 12.82 -3.45 -10.62
C GLU A 106 12.03 -2.12 -10.64
N ALA A 107 11.53 -1.71 -11.82
CA ALA A 107 10.66 -0.55 -11.94
C ALA A 107 9.25 -0.79 -11.37
N MET A 108 8.77 -2.05 -11.40
CA MET A 108 7.53 -2.51 -10.78
C MET A 108 7.57 -2.40 -9.25
N SER A 109 8.70 -2.74 -8.62
CA SER A 109 8.92 -2.64 -7.17
C SER A 109 8.89 -1.21 -6.63
N MET A 110 9.27 -0.19 -7.42
CA MET A 110 9.43 1.18 -6.91
C MET A 110 8.14 2.02 -6.77
N VAL A 111 6.98 1.55 -7.26
CA VAL A 111 5.85 2.46 -7.56
C VAL A 111 4.58 2.22 -6.75
N LEU A 112 4.31 0.99 -6.33
CA LEU A 112 3.14 0.60 -5.54
C LEU A 112 3.37 0.20 -4.06
N PRO A 113 4.58 0.22 -3.49
CA PRO A 113 4.82 -0.64 -2.34
C PRO A 113 4.08 -0.17 -1.07
N GLY A 114 3.74 1.11 -0.96
CA GLY A 114 3.23 1.65 0.30
C GLY A 114 1.78 1.30 0.65
N VAL A 115 0.95 0.93 -0.30
CA VAL A 115 -0.46 0.59 -0.03
C VAL A 115 -0.71 -0.88 -0.30
N VAL A 116 -0.16 -1.43 -1.38
CA VAL A 116 -0.36 -2.85 -1.73
C VAL A 116 0.50 -3.74 -0.84
N ASP A 117 1.73 -3.34 -0.48
CA ASP A 117 2.56 -4.21 0.36
C ASP A 117 2.12 -4.16 1.82
N ILE A 118 1.68 -3.02 2.36
CA ILE A 118 1.12 -2.97 3.73
C ILE A 118 -0.13 -3.85 3.84
N LEU A 119 -0.86 -4.11 2.75
CA LEU A 119 -2.01 -5.02 2.78
C LEU A 119 -1.63 -6.49 2.93
N LEU A 120 -0.36 -6.86 2.73
CA LEU A 120 0.11 -8.23 2.86
C LEU A 120 0.40 -8.58 4.34
N PRO A 121 -0.06 -9.75 4.84
CA PRO A 121 0.19 -10.20 6.21
C PRO A 121 1.68 -10.26 6.60
N GLU A 122 2.57 -10.56 5.65
CA GLU A 122 4.01 -10.63 5.91
C GLU A 122 4.62 -9.23 6.06
N THR A 123 4.22 -8.26 5.24
CA THR A 123 4.64 -6.87 5.38
C THR A 123 4.13 -6.26 6.68
N HIS A 124 2.91 -6.58 7.10
CA HIS A 124 2.44 -6.22 8.44
C HIS A 124 3.35 -6.76 9.54
N SER A 125 3.84 -8.00 9.42
CA SER A 125 4.76 -8.59 10.41
C SER A 125 6.14 -7.91 10.40
N VAL A 126 6.66 -7.57 9.22
CA VAL A 126 7.93 -6.84 9.05
C VAL A 126 7.81 -5.43 9.59
N VAL A 127 6.78 -4.68 9.17
CA VAL A 127 6.49 -3.32 9.64
C VAL A 127 6.26 -3.30 11.15
N LYS A 128 5.55 -4.30 11.70
CA LYS A 128 5.39 -4.45 13.15
C LYS A 128 6.71 -4.68 13.89
N ALA A 129 7.67 -5.37 13.27
CA ALA A 129 8.98 -5.61 13.85
C ALA A 129 9.93 -4.40 13.70
N THR A 130 9.81 -3.63 12.61
CA THR A 130 10.74 -2.53 12.29
C THR A 130 10.25 -1.16 12.78
N PHE A 131 8.94 -0.92 12.81
CA PHE A 131 8.36 0.37 13.20
C PHE A 131 8.81 0.85 14.60
N PRO A 132 8.88 0.02 15.65
CA PRO A 132 9.33 0.48 16.96
C PRO A 132 10.72 1.15 16.93
N ALA A 133 11.67 0.61 16.17
CA ALA A 133 13.00 1.20 16.05
C ALA A 133 12.98 2.53 15.28
N VAL A 134 12.11 2.65 14.26
CA VAL A 134 11.91 3.90 13.53
C VAL A 134 11.26 4.95 14.45
N ALA A 135 10.24 4.56 15.21
CA ALA A 135 9.55 5.42 16.18
C ALA A 135 10.49 5.93 17.27
N ASP A 136 11.32 5.07 17.85
CA ASP A 136 12.33 5.47 18.84
C ASP A 136 13.34 6.47 18.26
N THR A 137 13.76 6.26 17.03
CA THR A 137 14.67 7.18 16.33
C THR A 137 13.99 8.53 16.08
N LEU A 138 12.74 8.53 15.60
CA LEU A 138 11.94 9.74 15.41
C LEU A 138 11.79 10.51 16.72
N ARG A 139 11.41 9.85 17.82
CA ARG A 139 11.26 10.48 19.14
C ARG A 139 12.56 11.06 19.68
N ALA A 140 13.68 10.37 19.47
CA ALA A 140 14.99 10.85 19.89
C ALA A 140 15.45 12.08 19.11
N ASP A 141 15.19 12.11 17.80
CA ASP A 141 15.68 13.15 16.92
C ASP A 141 14.74 14.36 16.84
N ALA A 142 13.42 14.17 16.96
CA ALA A 142 12.37 15.19 16.78
C ALA A 142 12.62 16.51 17.54
N PRO A 143 13.05 16.52 18.82
CA PRO A 143 13.33 17.77 19.54
C PRO A 143 14.43 18.63 18.91
N ASN A 144 15.30 18.03 18.10
CA ASN A 144 16.43 18.70 17.45
C ASN A 144 16.13 19.10 16.00
N LEU A 145 14.96 18.76 15.45
CA LEU A 145 14.61 19.00 14.05
C LEU A 145 14.03 20.39 13.79
N GLY A 146 13.86 21.22 14.82
CA GLY A 146 13.25 22.55 14.68
C GLY A 146 11.75 22.51 14.42
N LEU A 147 11.09 21.41 14.83
CA LEU A 147 9.64 21.29 14.84
C LEU A 147 9.03 22.18 15.93
N SER A 148 7.86 22.76 15.66
CA SER A 148 7.07 23.44 16.68
C SER A 148 6.47 22.46 17.68
N ASP A 149 6.05 22.94 18.86
CA ASP A 149 5.38 22.11 19.88
C ASP A 149 4.13 21.41 19.31
N ASP A 150 3.38 22.09 18.44
CA ASP A 150 2.20 21.51 17.78
C ASP A 150 2.59 20.38 16.81
N GLN A 151 3.66 20.57 16.01
CA GLN A 151 4.18 19.53 15.10
C GLN A 151 4.77 18.33 15.85
N LEU A 152 5.40 18.57 17.01
CA LEU A 152 5.88 17.49 17.88
C LEU A 152 4.72 16.68 18.46
N ALA A 153 3.64 17.35 18.87
CA ALA A 153 2.43 16.69 19.36
C ALA A 153 1.73 15.91 18.26
N GLU A 154 1.65 16.44 17.04
CA GLU A 154 1.11 15.75 15.86
C GLU A 154 1.93 14.51 15.51
N LEU A 155 3.26 14.64 15.44
CA LEU A 155 4.18 13.53 15.19
C LEU A 155 4.00 12.39 16.20
N GLU A 156 3.92 12.69 17.49
CA GLU A 156 3.71 11.66 18.52
C GLU A 156 2.32 11.02 18.42
N ALA A 157 1.28 11.80 18.08
CA ALA A 157 -0.07 11.27 17.88
C ALA A 157 -0.15 10.29 16.70
N ASP A 158 0.52 10.59 15.59
CA ASP A 158 0.61 9.69 14.44
C ASP A 158 1.41 8.42 14.75
N ILE A 159 2.56 8.56 15.42
CA ILE A 159 3.35 7.41 15.86
C ILE A 159 2.50 6.49 16.75
N HIS A 160 1.81 7.06 17.74
CA HIS A 160 0.96 6.29 18.64
C HIS A 160 -0.21 5.61 17.91
N THR A 161 -0.79 6.27 16.92
CA THR A 161 -1.85 5.70 16.08
C THR A 161 -1.34 4.49 15.30
N VAL A 162 -0.13 4.57 14.74
CA VAL A 162 0.51 3.43 14.07
C VAL A 162 0.74 2.26 15.03
N GLU A 163 1.27 2.52 16.24
CA GLU A 163 1.48 1.48 17.26
C GLU A 163 0.17 0.75 17.61
N ILE A 164 -0.93 1.49 17.77
CA ILE A 164 -2.26 0.92 18.03
C ILE A 164 -2.70 0.03 16.87
N GLN A 165 -2.56 0.50 15.63
CA GLN A 165 -2.97 -0.28 14.46
C GLN A 165 -2.12 -1.55 14.30
N LEU A 166 -0.80 -1.48 14.48
CA LEU A 166 0.09 -2.65 14.40
C LEU A 166 -0.12 -3.65 15.55
N ALA A 167 -0.66 -3.20 16.69
CA ALA A 167 -1.09 -4.09 17.77
C ALA A 167 -2.39 -4.84 17.46
N SER A 168 -3.22 -4.33 16.53
CA SER A 168 -4.46 -4.98 16.11
C SER A 168 -4.17 -6.29 15.35
N PRO A 169 -4.96 -7.37 15.60
CA PRO A 169 -4.92 -8.58 14.76
C PRO A 169 -5.33 -8.34 13.31
N ARG A 170 -6.06 -7.24 13.06
CA ARG A 170 -6.47 -6.74 11.74
C ARG A 170 -6.26 -5.22 11.72
N PRO A 171 -5.04 -4.75 11.43
CA PRO A 171 -4.75 -3.33 11.32
C PRO A 171 -5.61 -2.69 10.24
N LYS A 172 -6.11 -1.47 10.46
CA LYS A 172 -6.72 -0.70 9.37
C LYS A 172 -5.60 -0.09 8.54
N THR A 173 -5.26 -0.71 7.41
CA THR A 173 -4.13 -0.31 6.57
C THR A 173 -4.23 1.13 6.06
N GLN A 174 -5.44 1.64 5.81
CA GLN A 174 -5.65 3.05 5.49
C GLN A 174 -5.11 4.00 6.57
N VAL A 175 -5.35 3.68 7.84
CA VAL A 175 -4.90 4.50 8.96
C VAL A 175 -3.38 4.50 9.02
N LEU A 176 -2.74 3.34 8.81
CA LEU A 176 -1.28 3.22 8.75
C LEU A 176 -0.69 4.09 7.63
N VAL A 177 -1.23 3.98 6.41
CA VAL A 177 -0.77 4.74 5.24
C VAL A 177 -0.89 6.25 5.48
N GLN A 178 -2.02 6.71 6.04
CA GLN A 178 -2.21 8.14 6.32
C GLN A 178 -1.26 8.64 7.39
N CYS A 179 -1.06 7.89 8.48
CA CYS A 179 -0.09 8.25 9.51
C CYS A 179 1.34 8.29 8.97
N TYR A 180 1.77 7.33 8.12
CA TYR A 180 3.10 7.39 7.50
C TYR A 180 3.29 8.62 6.61
N ARG A 181 2.24 9.02 5.87
CA ARG A 181 2.26 10.25 5.06
C ARG A 181 2.29 11.51 5.91
N ALA A 182 1.51 11.54 7.00
CA ALA A 182 1.49 12.66 7.94
C ALA A 182 2.86 12.83 8.60
N ILE A 183 3.47 11.73 9.07
CA ILE A 183 4.84 11.72 9.60
C ILE A 183 5.83 12.26 8.54
N GLU A 184 5.76 11.80 7.30
CA GLU A 184 6.62 12.32 6.22
C GLU A 184 6.41 13.83 5.98
N LEU A 185 5.17 14.31 5.98
CA LEU A 185 4.84 15.72 5.79
C LEU A 185 5.42 16.58 6.92
N THR A 186 5.20 16.19 8.17
CA THR A 186 5.74 16.85 9.35
C THR A 186 7.27 16.92 9.30
N LEU A 187 7.94 15.86 8.87
CA LEU A 187 9.39 15.84 8.70
C LEU A 187 9.89 16.74 7.55
N ASN A 188 9.11 16.88 6.47
CA ASN A 188 9.45 17.78 5.36
C ASN A 188 9.25 19.26 5.71
N GLU A 189 8.33 19.55 6.63
CA GLU A 189 8.08 20.90 7.15
C GLU A 189 9.08 21.32 8.24
N ALA A 190 9.90 20.39 8.73
CA ALA A 190 10.98 20.67 9.66
C ALA A 190 11.99 21.67 9.07
N ASP A 191 12.49 22.59 9.90
CA ASP A 191 13.32 23.70 9.43
C ASP A 191 14.66 23.22 8.86
N THR A 192 14.79 23.28 7.53
CA THR A 192 15.99 22.88 6.79
C THR A 192 17.20 23.80 7.02
N ASN A 193 16.99 24.95 7.67
CA ASN A 193 18.04 25.97 7.86
C ASN A 193 19.10 25.61 8.93
N ALA A 194 18.91 24.54 9.71
CA ALA A 194 19.81 24.16 10.81
C ALA A 194 20.92 23.14 10.45
N GLY A 195 21.11 22.80 9.17
CA GLY A 195 22.06 21.74 8.77
C GLY A 195 21.56 20.31 9.02
N ASN A 196 20.31 20.16 9.46
CA ASN A 196 19.64 18.88 9.74
C ASN A 196 19.13 18.16 8.48
N GLY A 197 19.29 18.73 7.28
CA GLY A 197 18.73 18.19 6.04
C GLY A 197 19.14 16.74 5.74
N ASN A 198 20.38 16.36 6.04
CA ASN A 198 20.82 14.96 5.86
C ASN A 198 20.08 14.00 6.80
N LYS A 199 19.86 14.41 8.05
CA LYS A 199 19.20 13.61 9.08
C LYS A 199 17.70 13.48 8.80
N ILE A 200 17.05 14.57 8.38
CA ILE A 200 15.65 14.57 7.92
C ILE A 200 15.48 13.62 6.74
N ASN A 201 16.39 13.67 5.75
CA ASN A 201 16.35 12.77 4.60
C ASN A 201 16.56 11.30 4.98
N GLU A 202 17.37 10.99 5.99
CA GLU A 202 17.51 9.63 6.54
C GLU A 202 16.22 9.16 7.20
N LEU A 203 15.60 9.99 8.04
CA LEU A 203 14.33 9.66 8.70
C LEU A 203 13.21 9.45 7.70
N ILE A 204 13.08 10.33 6.69
CA ILE A 204 12.13 10.17 5.60
C ILE A 204 12.39 8.87 4.84
N ARG A 205 13.65 8.52 4.58
CA ARG A 205 13.99 7.25 3.93
C ARG A 205 13.58 6.05 4.79
N SER A 206 13.81 6.11 6.11
CA SER A 206 13.37 5.06 7.04
C SER A 206 11.85 4.91 7.05
N VAL A 207 11.10 6.00 7.10
CA VAL A 207 9.62 5.97 7.02
C VAL A 207 9.16 5.42 5.66
N LYS A 208 9.80 5.83 4.56
CA LYS A 208 9.51 5.31 3.22
C LYS A 208 9.81 3.83 3.09
N SER A 209 10.85 3.32 3.76
CA SER A 209 11.18 1.88 3.73
C SER A 209 10.14 1.01 4.43
N LEU A 210 9.27 1.58 5.27
CA LEU A 210 8.12 0.88 5.84
C LEU A 210 6.93 0.79 4.88
N MET A 211 6.99 1.59 3.82
CA MET A 211 6.04 1.66 2.72
C MET A 211 6.68 1.17 1.41
N ALA A 212 7.83 0.51 1.47
CA ALA A 212 8.60 0.00 0.34
C ALA A 212 8.64 -1.53 0.37
#